data_AF-A0A6I9Y6E8-F1
#
_entry.id   AF-A0A6I9Y6E8-F1
#
_cell.length_a   1.000
_cell.length_b   1.000
_cell.length_c   1.000
_cell.angle_alpha   90.00
_cell.angle_beta   90.00
_cell.angle_gamma   90.00
#
_symmetry.space_group_name_H-M   'P 1'
#
loop_
_entity.id
_entity.type
_entity.pdbx_description
1 polymer ?
#
loop_
_entity_poly.entity_id
_entity_poly.type
_entity_poly.pdbx_seq_one_letter_code
_entity_poly.pdbx_strand_id
1 'polypeptide(L)'
;MKRGLLPISPEALSLGEVAYHDYHGILVNEEEKALIQKNLGPKSKVLILRNHGLVSVGESVEEAFYYIHNLVAACEIQVRTLASTGGADNLVMLDPSKYKSRPHCHESAAGDGTSPHPKWQTGEQEFEALMRMLDNLVSQKSCCSLGSPF
;
A
#
# COMPACT_ATOMS: atom_id res chain seq x y z
N MET A 1 -6.54 5.57 15.83
CA MET A 1 -5.48 4.84 16.57
C MET A 1 -4.47 5.85 17.11
N LYS A 2 -4.26 5.94 18.44
CA LYS A 2 -3.33 6.94 19.02
C LYS A 2 -1.87 6.65 18.65
N ARG A 3 -1.46 5.38 18.65
CA ARG A 3 -0.08 4.93 18.35
C ARG A 3 0.26 4.83 16.85
N GLY A 4 -0.63 5.25 15.95
CA GLY A 4 -0.42 5.15 14.50
C GLY A 4 -0.31 3.70 14.00
N LEU A 5 0.27 3.54 12.81
CA LEU A 5 0.69 2.26 12.25
C LEU A 5 1.97 1.78 12.94
N LEU A 6 1.96 0.56 13.44
CA LEU A 6 3.07 -0.07 14.17
C LEU A 6 3.85 -1.02 13.25
N PRO A 7 5.19 -1.12 13.40
CA PRO A 7 6.01 -2.02 12.60
C PRO A 7 5.88 -3.47 13.11
N ILE A 8 4.71 -4.08 12.91
CA ILE A 8 4.41 -5.44 13.41
C ILE A 8 4.25 -6.47 12.30
N SER A 9 4.34 -6.06 11.04
CA SER A 9 4.26 -6.95 9.89
C SER A 9 5.18 -6.47 8.76
N PRO A 10 5.59 -7.35 7.84
CA PRO A 10 6.38 -6.97 6.67
C PRO A 10 5.67 -5.94 5.78
N GLU A 11 4.34 -6.00 5.71
CA GLU A 11 3.52 -5.02 4.98
C GLU A 11 3.69 -3.63 5.59
N ALA A 12 3.67 -3.51 6.92
CA ALA A 12 3.89 -2.23 7.59
C ALA A 12 5.31 -1.68 7.33
N LEU A 13 6.32 -2.55 7.28
CA LEU A 13 7.70 -2.16 6.99
C LEU A 13 7.90 -1.75 5.52
N SER A 14 7.16 -2.37 4.60
CA SER A 14 7.23 -2.09 3.17
C SER A 14 6.82 -0.67 2.79
N LEU A 15 6.04 0.00 3.65
CA LEU A 15 5.51 1.34 3.43
C LEU A 15 6.53 2.45 3.69
N GLY A 16 7.61 2.13 4.42
CA GLY A 16 8.62 3.11 4.79
C GLY A 16 8.06 4.22 5.69
N GLU A 17 8.26 5.48 5.27
CA GLU A 17 7.82 6.65 6.02
C GLU A 17 6.31 6.89 5.84
N VAL A 18 5.59 6.91 6.97
CA VAL A 18 4.14 7.12 7.01
C VAL A 18 3.83 8.50 7.58
N ALA A 19 3.25 9.35 6.75
CA ALA A 19 2.77 10.66 7.18
C ALA A 19 1.43 10.57 7.91
N TYR A 20 1.14 11.54 8.76
CA TYR A 20 -0.14 11.66 9.47
C TYR A 20 -0.74 13.05 9.29
N HIS A 21 -2.05 13.10 9.12
CA HIS A 21 -2.82 14.33 9.16
C HIS A 21 -3.95 14.19 10.19
N ASP A 22 -4.01 15.13 11.12
CA ASP A 22 -5.09 15.17 12.11
C ASP A 22 -6.37 15.73 11.48
N TYR A 23 -7.53 15.32 12.00
CA TYR A 23 -8.82 15.76 11.49
C TYR A 23 -9.12 17.21 11.86
N HIS A 24 -9.33 18.08 10.86
CA HIS A 24 -9.64 19.50 11.06
C HIS A 24 -11.05 19.89 10.57
N GLY A 25 -11.85 18.96 10.03
CA GLY A 25 -13.22 19.22 9.57
C GLY A 25 -13.45 18.80 8.12
N ILE A 26 -14.00 19.71 7.30
CA ILE A 26 -14.37 19.44 5.90
C ILE A 26 -13.15 19.65 5.00
N LEU A 27 -12.63 18.54 4.45
CA LEU A 27 -11.46 18.41 3.54
C LEU A 27 -11.47 19.22 2.24
N VAL A 28 -12.48 20.08 2.03
CA VAL A 28 -12.70 20.78 0.77
C VAL A 28 -12.06 22.18 0.78
N ASN A 29 -11.51 22.63 1.91
CA ASN A 29 -10.84 23.92 2.01
C ASN A 29 -9.43 23.88 1.38
N GLU A 30 -9.08 24.92 0.62
CA GLU A 30 -7.74 25.05 0.01
C GLU A 30 -6.61 25.08 1.06
N GLU A 31 -6.90 25.63 2.24
CA GLU A 31 -5.98 25.63 3.39
C GLU A 31 -5.67 24.20 3.87
N GLU A 32 -6.66 23.32 3.89
CA GLU A 32 -6.50 21.92 4.30
C GLU A 32 -5.72 21.13 3.26
N LYS A 33 -5.94 21.39 1.96
CA LYS A 33 -5.12 20.81 0.88
C LYS A 33 -3.65 21.17 1.03
N ALA A 34 -3.34 22.43 1.30
CA ALA A 34 -1.95 22.87 1.51
C ALA A 34 -1.32 22.20 2.74
N LEU A 35 -2.10 22.02 3.82
CA LEU A 35 -1.64 21.29 5.01
C LEU A 35 -1.41 19.80 4.71
N ILE A 36 -2.29 19.15 3.95
CA ILE A 36 -2.12 17.74 3.53
C ILE A 36 -0.85 17.57 2.71
N GLN A 37 -0.62 18.44 1.72
CA GLN A 37 0.61 18.42 0.92
C GLN A 37 1.86 18.59 1.80
N LYS A 38 1.81 19.54 2.76
CA LYS A 38 2.89 19.76 3.70
C LYS A 38 3.15 18.55 4.61
N ASN A 39 2.10 17.88 5.09
CA ASN A 39 2.22 16.72 5.97
C ASN A 39 2.74 15.49 5.23
N LEU A 40 2.32 15.28 3.98
CA LEU A 40 2.85 14.19 3.14
C LEU A 40 4.36 14.38 2.92
N GLY A 41 4.77 15.61 2.62
CA GLY A 41 6.17 15.95 2.39
C GLY A 41 6.74 15.28 1.12
N PRO A 42 8.04 15.44 0.87
CA PRO A 42 8.68 14.96 -0.37
C PRO A 42 9.08 13.48 -0.35
N LYS A 43 9.05 12.83 0.82
CA LYS A 43 9.60 11.47 1.02
C LYS A 43 8.54 10.42 1.29
N SER A 44 7.45 10.78 1.96
CA SER A 44 6.39 9.83 2.32
C SER A 44 5.54 9.51 1.10
N LYS A 45 5.29 8.22 0.87
CA LYS A 45 4.39 7.74 -0.20
C LYS A 45 2.98 7.45 0.31
N VAL A 46 2.79 7.44 1.64
CA VAL A 46 1.51 7.18 2.28
C VAL A 46 1.19 8.19 3.37
N LEU A 47 -0.09 8.52 3.49
CA LEU A 47 -0.65 9.44 4.47
C LEU A 47 -1.86 8.82 5.14
N ILE A 48 -1.83 8.76 6.47
CA ILE A 48 -2.97 8.36 7.28
C ILE A 48 -3.71 9.63 7.72
N LEU A 49 -4.93 9.79 7.21
CA LEU A 49 -5.85 10.82 7.65
C LEU A 49 -6.56 10.30 8.90
N ARG A 50 -6.17 10.80 10.08
CA ARG A 50 -6.75 10.35 11.34
C ARG A 50 -8.26 10.59 11.31
N ASN A 51 -9.02 9.56 11.67
CA ASN A 51 -10.48 9.59 11.71
C ASN A 51 -11.17 9.73 10.34
N HIS A 52 -10.44 9.61 9.22
CA HIS A 52 -11.01 9.72 7.88
C HIS A 52 -10.65 8.53 6.98
N GLY A 53 -9.37 8.19 6.86
CA GLY A 53 -8.96 7.11 5.95
C GLY A 53 -7.48 7.15 5.59
N LEU A 54 -7.18 6.61 4.41
CA LEU A 54 -5.83 6.34 3.93
C LEU A 54 -5.66 6.96 2.55
N VAL A 55 -4.47 7.51 2.29
CA VAL A 55 -4.06 8.06 1.00
C VAL A 55 -2.69 7.51 0.64
N SER A 56 -2.50 7.10 -0.61
CA SER A 56 -1.20 6.74 -1.15
C SER A 56 -0.92 7.55 -2.43
N VAL A 57 0.37 7.70 -2.73
CA VAL A 57 0.86 8.31 -3.96
C VAL A 57 1.95 7.44 -4.56
N GLY A 58 2.06 7.48 -5.88
CA GLY A 58 3.07 6.78 -6.65
C GLY A 58 3.31 7.50 -7.98
N GLU A 59 4.45 7.22 -8.60
CA GLU A 59 4.79 7.67 -9.96
C GLU A 59 3.94 6.96 -11.02
N SER A 60 3.49 5.74 -10.70
CA SER A 60 2.55 4.97 -11.49
C SER A 60 1.34 4.51 -10.67
N VAL A 61 0.30 4.04 -11.37
CA VAL A 61 -0.91 3.51 -10.73
C VAL A 61 -0.60 2.25 -9.92
N GLU A 62 0.29 1.39 -10.45
CA GLU A 62 0.76 0.16 -9.85
C GLU A 62 1.51 0.43 -8.54
N GLU A 63 2.38 1.45 -8.53
CA GLU A 63 3.11 1.86 -7.31
C GLU A 63 2.14 2.40 -6.25
N ALA A 64 1.23 3.31 -6.64
CA ALA A 64 0.23 3.86 -5.72
C ALA A 64 -0.68 2.76 -5.16
N PHE A 65 -1.06 1.79 -6.01
CA PHE A 65 -1.86 0.64 -5.63
C PHE A 65 -1.11 -0.29 -4.66
N TYR A 66 0.16 -0.56 -4.91
CA TYR A 66 1.01 -1.36 -4.02
C TYR A 66 1.04 -0.77 -2.61
N TYR A 67 1.25 0.54 -2.48
CA TYR A 67 1.27 1.19 -1.17
C TYR A 67 -0.09 1.15 -0.47
N ILE A 68 -1.21 1.45 -1.16
CA ILE A 68 -2.53 1.41 -0.50
C ILE A 68 -2.93 -0.01 -0.11
N HIS A 69 -2.62 -1.00 -0.96
CA HIS A 69 -2.91 -2.40 -0.68
C HIS A 69 -2.15 -2.89 0.57
N ASN A 70 -0.84 -2.62 0.63
CA ASN A 70 -0.03 -2.98 1.80
C ASN A 70 -0.43 -2.19 3.04
N LEU A 71 -0.83 -0.93 2.91
CA LEU A 71 -1.29 -0.11 4.03
C LEU A 71 -2.59 -0.64 4.62
N VAL A 72 -3.54 -1.07 3.79
CA VAL A 72 -4.77 -1.71 4.25
C VAL A 72 -4.45 -3.03 4.95
N ALA A 73 -3.64 -3.89 4.33
CA ALA A 73 -3.22 -5.17 4.92
C ALA A 73 -2.53 -4.98 6.28
N ALA A 74 -1.59 -4.03 6.36
CA ALA A 74 -0.89 -3.69 7.61
C ALA A 74 -1.85 -3.21 8.70
N CYS A 75 -2.82 -2.35 8.35
CA CYS A 75 -3.86 -1.89 9.28
C CYS A 75 -4.71 -3.06 9.78
N GLU A 76 -5.15 -3.96 8.88
CA GLU A 76 -5.93 -5.13 9.26
C GLU A 76 -5.17 -6.07 10.19
N ILE A 77 -3.92 -6.38 9.86
CA ILE A 77 -3.04 -7.19 10.70
C ILE A 77 -2.90 -6.55 12.07
N GLN A 78 -2.68 -5.23 12.13
CA GLN A 78 -2.57 -4.51 13.40
C GLN A 78 -3.84 -4.57 14.24
N VAL A 79 -5.01 -4.38 13.64
CA VAL A 79 -6.29 -4.49 14.38
C VAL A 79 -6.50 -5.91 14.90
N ARG A 80 -6.30 -6.94 14.06
CA ARG A 80 -6.48 -8.35 14.45
C ARG A 80 -5.49 -8.78 15.53
N THR A 81 -4.23 -8.34 15.41
CA THR A 81 -3.18 -8.68 16.37
C THR A 81 -3.45 -8.01 17.71
N LEU A 82 -3.74 -6.69 17.72
CA LEU A 82 -4.09 -5.96 18.95
C LEU A 82 -5.29 -6.56 19.68
N ALA A 83 -6.31 -6.98 18.92
CA ALA A 83 -7.49 -7.65 19.49
C ALA A 83 -7.13 -9.00 20.14
N SER A 84 -6.17 -9.72 19.56
CA SER A 84 -5.76 -11.06 20.04
C SER A 84 -4.80 -10.99 21.23
N THR A 85 -3.91 -9.99 21.27
CA THR A 85 -2.88 -9.84 22.32
C THR A 85 -3.34 -9.06 23.55
N GLY A 86 -4.60 -8.61 23.57
CA GLY A 86 -5.16 -7.82 24.68
C GLY A 86 -4.56 -6.42 24.79
N GLY A 87 -3.96 -5.90 23.72
CA GLY A 87 -3.35 -4.57 23.69
C GLY A 87 -1.95 -4.53 23.07
N ALA A 88 -1.43 -3.30 22.96
CA ALA A 88 -0.19 -3.01 22.26
C ALA A 88 1.08 -3.35 23.05
N ASP A 89 0.97 -3.57 24.35
CA ASP A 89 2.13 -3.77 25.23
C ASP A 89 2.67 -5.22 25.15
N ASN A 90 1.88 -6.14 24.59
CA ASN A 90 2.27 -7.53 24.34
C ASN A 90 2.74 -7.77 22.89
N LEU A 91 2.92 -6.71 22.10
CA LEU A 91 3.34 -6.81 20.70
C LEU A 91 4.85 -6.87 20.55
N VAL A 92 5.32 -7.78 19.69
CA VAL A 92 6.71 -7.79 19.23
C VAL A 92 6.82 -6.89 18.01
N MET A 93 7.61 -5.83 18.13
CA MET A 93 7.90 -4.93 17.01
C MET A 93 9.05 -5.50 16.17
N LEU A 94 8.92 -5.45 14.85
CA LEU A 94 10.01 -5.75 13.94
C LEU A 94 10.98 -4.56 13.87
N ASP A 95 12.25 -4.88 13.64
CA ASP A 95 13.31 -3.91 13.40
C ASP A 95 13.28 -3.46 11.92
N PRO A 96 12.96 -2.18 11.63
CA PRO A 96 12.93 -1.67 10.26
C PRO A 96 14.30 -1.76 9.58
N SER A 97 15.40 -1.76 10.33
CA SER A 97 16.77 -1.82 9.79
C SER A 97 17.11 -3.20 9.21
N LYS A 98 16.42 -4.24 9.67
CA LYS A 98 16.60 -5.63 9.18
C LYS A 98 15.71 -5.92 7.99
N TYR A 99 14.73 -5.06 7.73
CA TYR A 99 13.89 -5.19 6.55
C TYR A 99 14.72 -4.85 5.32
N LYS A 100 15.13 -5.89 4.60
CA LYS A 100 15.66 -5.73 3.25
C LYS A 100 14.47 -5.46 2.36
N SER A 101 14.28 -4.20 1.96
CA SER A 101 13.38 -3.90 0.86
C SER A 101 13.79 -4.79 -0.32
N ARG A 102 12.80 -5.37 -0.99
CA ARG A 102 13.02 -6.14 -2.22
C ARG A 102 13.90 -5.25 -3.11
N PRO A 103 15.07 -5.73 -3.59
CA PRO A 103 16.05 -4.87 -4.23
C PRO A 103 15.38 -4.06 -5.34
N HIS A 104 15.41 -2.76 -5.14
CA HIS A 104 14.84 -1.77 -6.01
C HIS A 104 15.74 -1.69 -7.25
N CYS A 105 15.23 -2.02 -8.42
CA CYS A 105 16.00 -1.89 -9.66
C CYS A 105 15.99 -0.42 -10.12
N HIS A 106 16.54 0.47 -9.29
CA HIS A 106 16.71 1.88 -9.65
C HIS A 106 18.09 2.08 -10.30
N GLU A 107 18.25 1.54 -11.50
CA GLU A 107 19.35 1.94 -12.38
C GLU A 107 18.79 2.38 -13.72
N SER A 108 18.87 3.69 -13.96
CA SER A 108 19.04 4.25 -15.29
C SER A 108 20.54 4.31 -15.58
N ALA A 109 21.03 3.41 -16.42
CA ALA A 109 22.00 3.68 -17.49
C ALA A 109 22.50 2.35 -18.07
N ALA A 110 22.35 2.22 -19.38
CA ALA A 110 23.22 1.49 -20.31
C ALA A 110 24.04 0.30 -19.74
N GLY A 111 23.63 -0.93 -20.05
CA GLY A 111 24.49 -2.09 -19.79
C GLY A 111 23.82 -3.42 -20.11
N ASP A 112 24.30 -4.03 -21.18
CA ASP A 112 24.07 -5.38 -21.68
C ASP A 112 23.99 -6.47 -20.58
N GLY A 113 22.98 -7.34 -20.64
CA GLY A 113 22.79 -8.40 -19.65
C GLY A 113 21.47 -9.16 -19.77
N THR A 114 21.47 -10.18 -20.63
CA THR A 114 20.40 -11.16 -20.87
C THR A 114 19.90 -11.83 -19.57
N SER A 115 18.80 -11.34 -19.00
CA SER A 115 17.95 -12.15 -18.12
C SER A 115 16.56 -12.27 -18.79
N PRO A 116 16.00 -13.49 -18.92
CA PRO A 116 14.73 -13.70 -19.64
C PRO A 116 13.50 -13.21 -18.86
N HIS A 117 13.70 -12.60 -17.69
CA HIS A 117 12.62 -12.14 -16.84
C HIS A 117 12.38 -10.63 -17.04
N PRO A 118 11.12 -10.21 -17.25
CA PRO A 118 10.79 -8.80 -17.31
C PRO A 118 11.25 -8.08 -16.04
N LYS A 119 11.84 -6.89 -16.21
CA LYS A 119 12.27 -6.01 -15.12
C LYS A 119 11.04 -5.29 -14.58
N TRP A 120 10.46 -5.81 -13.50
CA TRP A 120 9.29 -5.22 -12.85
C TRP A 120 9.65 -4.02 -11.99
N GLN A 121 8.84 -2.97 -12.07
CA GLN A 121 8.85 -1.85 -11.13
C GLN A 121 7.99 -2.17 -9.89
N THR A 122 7.99 -1.27 -8.90
CA THR A 122 7.29 -1.48 -7.63
C THR A 122 5.79 -1.68 -7.84
N GLY A 123 5.27 -2.84 -7.43
CA GLY A 123 3.85 -3.15 -7.51
C GLY A 123 3.38 -3.68 -8.86
N GLU A 124 4.18 -3.60 -9.93
CA GLU A 124 3.74 -4.00 -11.27
C GLU A 124 3.43 -5.50 -11.35
N GLN A 125 4.27 -6.34 -10.74
CA GLN A 125 4.07 -7.79 -10.74
C GLN A 125 2.79 -8.17 -10.00
N GLU A 126 2.58 -7.61 -8.81
CA GLU A 126 1.38 -7.85 -8.00
C GLU A 126 0.13 -7.31 -8.70
N PHE A 127 0.22 -6.11 -9.28
CA PHE A 127 -0.87 -5.48 -10.00
C PHE A 127 -1.26 -6.30 -11.24
N GLU A 128 -0.29 -6.74 -12.05
CA GLU A 128 -0.57 -7.56 -13.23
C GLU A 128 -1.24 -8.88 -12.83
N ALA A 129 -0.78 -9.53 -11.76
CA ALA A 129 -1.40 -10.75 -11.26
C ALA A 129 -2.85 -10.51 -10.80
N LEU A 130 -3.13 -9.38 -10.14
CA LEU A 130 -4.47 -8.98 -9.72
C LEU A 130 -5.37 -8.67 -10.92
N MET A 131 -4.85 -8.01 -11.95
CA MET A 131 -5.58 -7.75 -13.18
C MET A 131 -5.95 -9.05 -13.89
N ARG A 132 -5.04 -10.04 -13.97
CA ARG A 132 -5.36 -11.37 -14.51
C ARG A 132 -6.48 -12.06 -13.72
N MET A 133 -6.50 -11.92 -12.39
CA MET A 133 -7.60 -12.44 -11.58
C MET A 133 -8.92 -11.72 -11.85
N LEU A 134 -8.90 -10.39 -12.01
CA LEU A 134 -10.08 -9.59 -12.36
C LEU A 134 -10.63 -9.98 -13.74
N ASP A 135 -9.77 -10.13 -14.74
CA ASP A 135 -10.17 -10.52 -16.10
C ASP A 135 -10.83 -11.90 -16.11
N ASN A 136 -10.29 -12.86 -15.34
CA ASN A 136 -10.89 -14.18 -15.19
C ASN A 136 -12.28 -14.12 -14.56
N LEU A 137 -12.50 -13.26 -13.56
CA LEU A 137 -13.80 -13.09 -12.92
C LEU A 137 -14.83 -12.43 -13.84
N VAL A 138 -14.40 -11.47 -14.66
CA VAL A 138 -15.28 -10.82 -15.65
C VAL A 138 -15.65 -11.79 -16.78
N SER A 139 -14.68 -12.57 -17.25
CA SER A 139 -14.90 -13.59 -18.28
C SER A 139 -15.84 -14.71 -17.80
N GLN A 140 -15.69 -15.17 -16.55
CA GLN A 140 -16.63 -16.13 -15.95
C GLN A 140 -18.04 -15.56 -15.82
N LYS A 141 -18.20 -14.29 -15.45
CA LYS A 141 -19.53 -13.65 -15.38
C LYS A 141 -20.19 -13.53 -16.75
N SER A 142 -19.42 -13.24 -17.81
CA SER A 142 -19.91 -13.22 -19.20
C SER A 142 -20.32 -14.63 -19.69
N CYS A 143 -19.54 -15.66 -19.33
CA CYS A 143 -19.85 -17.04 -19.68
C CYS A 143 -21.10 -17.56 -18.93
N CYS A 144 -21.26 -17.19 -17.65
CA CYS A 144 -22.44 -17.55 -16.87
C CYS A 144 -23.73 -16.80 -17.31
N SER A 145 -23.64 -15.61 -17.91
CA SER A 145 -24.80 -14.90 -18.45
C SER A 145 -25.20 -15.32 -19.87
N LEU A 146 -24.32 -16.00 -20.60
CA LEU A 146 -24.59 -16.58 -21.93
C LEU A 146 -24.94 -18.08 -21.89
N GLY A 147 -24.89 -18.70 -20.70
CA GLY A 147 -25.12 -20.13 -20.47
C GLY A 147 -26.51 -20.49 -19.94
N SER A 148 -27.57 -19.79 -20.35
CA SER A 148 -28.95 -20.27 -20.14
C SER A 148 -29.76 -20.23 -21.43
N PRO A 149 -29.70 -21.31 -22.21
CA PRO A 149 -30.89 -21.86 -22.81
C PRO A 149 -31.16 -23.25 -22.21
N PHE A 150 -32.42 -23.44 -21.80
CA PHE A 150 -33.07 -24.63 -21.23
C PHE A 150 -33.11 -24.74 -19.70
#